data_AF-A0A848G345-F1
#
_entry.id   AF-A0A848G345-F1
#
_cell.length_a   1.000
_cell.length_b   1.000
_cell.length_c   1.000
_cell.angle_alpha   90.00
_cell.angle_beta   90.00
_cell.angle_gamma   90.00
#
_symmetry.space_group_name_H-M   'P 1'
#
loop_
_entity.id
_entity.type
_entity.pdbx_description
1 polymer ?
#
loop_
_entity_poly.entity_id
_entity_poly.type
_entity_poly.pdbx_seq_one_letter_code
_entity_poly.pdbx_strand_id
1 'polypeptide(L)'
;MLSLFRKKRTSGVATTDFISLINRRAEDFRAFYTERFGNKLNYQFSSLPIIDMLLAEARNGAATADRRLWLAVYGSAYLYRIASLRISEFQYIWYHPLDQPMMLVGSPNYRISLLAQEAVTQRLADFRDISLQQLFINFETALVYAKKGDDILFV
;
A
#
# COMPACT_ATOMS: atom_id res chain seq x y z
N MET A 1 -24.01 -8.94 16.44
CA MET A 1 -23.27 -7.73 16.03
C MET A 1 -21.94 -7.72 16.77
N LEU A 2 -20.89 -8.28 16.16
CA LEU A 2 -19.59 -8.52 16.82
C LEU A 2 -18.75 -7.23 16.76
N SER A 3 -18.62 -6.57 17.91
CA SER A 3 -17.68 -5.46 18.12
C SER A 3 -16.25 -5.98 18.00
N LEU A 4 -15.55 -5.58 16.93
CA LEU A 4 -14.19 -6.03 16.60
C LEU A 4 -13.07 -5.29 17.34
N PHE A 5 -13.37 -4.42 18.31
CA PHE A 5 -12.35 -3.62 18.98
C PHE A 5 -12.15 -4.03 20.44
N ARG A 6 -11.45 -5.16 20.63
CA ARG A 6 -10.83 -5.49 21.92
C ARG A 6 -9.59 -4.61 22.10
N LYS A 7 -9.73 -3.61 22.96
CA LYS A 7 -8.71 -2.63 23.37
C LYS A 7 -7.49 -3.33 23.99
N LYS A 8 -6.45 -3.62 23.19
CA LYS A 8 -5.07 -3.71 23.69
C LYS A 8 -4.41 -2.36 23.42
N ARG A 9 -4.12 -1.63 24.51
CA ARG A 9 -3.21 -0.49 24.51
C ARG A 9 -1.82 -1.03 24.19
N THR A 10 -1.40 -0.92 22.93
CA THR A 10 0.01 -0.99 22.55
C THR A 10 0.38 0.38 22.01
N SER A 11 1.41 0.94 22.65
CA SER A 11 2.08 2.22 22.40
C SER A 11 1.89 2.76 20.99
N GLY A 12 1.37 3.99 20.89
CA GLY A 12 1.36 4.75 19.67
C GLY A 12 2.79 4.95 19.17
N VAL A 13 3.20 4.11 18.24
CA VAL A 13 4.24 4.47 17.28
C VAL A 13 3.64 5.65 16.53
N ALA A 14 4.23 6.83 16.69
CA ALA A 14 3.66 8.04 16.14
C ALA A 14 3.59 7.90 14.62
N THR A 15 2.58 8.49 13.97
CA THR A 15 2.46 8.47 12.50
C THR A 15 3.77 8.85 11.80
N THR A 16 4.56 9.74 12.40
CA THR A 16 5.91 10.14 11.97
C THR A 16 6.89 8.97 11.83
N ASP A 17 6.84 7.99 12.74
CA ASP A 17 7.72 6.83 12.71
C ASP A 17 7.33 5.89 11.56
N PHE A 18 6.02 5.73 11.31
CA PHE A 18 5.52 4.96 10.16
C PHE A 18 5.83 5.64 8.84
N ILE A 19 5.68 6.97 8.75
CA ILE A 19 6.07 7.74 7.56
C ILE A 19 7.55 7.51 7.25
N SER A 20 8.42 7.62 8.26
CA SER A 20 9.87 7.43 8.09
C SER A 20 10.20 6.01 7.63
N LEU A 21 9.57 5.00 8.23
CA LEU A 21 9.75 3.60 7.86
C LEU A 21 9.29 3.31 6.42
N ILE A 22 8.11 3.81 6.04
CA ILE A 22 7.54 3.63 4.70
C ILE A 22 8.41 4.34 3.66
N ASN A 23 8.82 5.57 3.91
CA ASN A 23 9.69 6.32 3.00
C ASN A 23 11.03 5.63 2.79
N ARG A 24 11.65 5.13 3.87
CA ARG A 24 12.90 4.35 3.77
C ARG A 24 12.72 3.11 2.91
N ARG A 25 11.68 2.30 3.17
CA ARG A 25 11.41 1.08 2.39
C ARG A 25 11.06 1.38 0.93
N ALA A 26 10.33 2.45 0.67
CA ALA A 26 10.03 2.90 -0.69
C ALA A 26 11.31 3.26 -1.45
N GLU A 27 12.25 3.93 -0.78
CA GLU A 27 13.55 4.26 -1.36
C GLU A 27 14.42 3.03 -1.56
N ASP A 28 14.48 2.11 -0.60
CA ASP A 28 15.20 0.85 -0.72
C ASP A 28 14.66 0.03 -1.92
N PHE A 29 13.33 0.03 -2.13
CA PHE A 29 12.71 -0.61 -3.30
C PHE A 29 13.15 0.03 -4.61
N ARG A 30 13.11 1.37 -4.69
CA ARG A 30 13.54 2.13 -5.86
C ARG A 30 15.02 1.88 -6.17
N ALA A 31 15.87 1.97 -5.15
CA ALA A 31 17.31 1.77 -5.24
C ALA A 31 17.63 0.36 -5.75
N PHE A 32 16.98 -0.67 -5.20
CA PHE A 32 17.15 -2.07 -5.62
C PHE A 32 16.95 -2.26 -7.13
N TYR A 33 16.01 -1.53 -7.72
CA TYR A 33 15.65 -1.68 -9.13
C TYR A 33 16.23 -0.60 -10.06
N THR A 34 17.13 0.25 -9.54
CA THR A 34 17.70 1.37 -10.30
C THR A 34 18.52 0.89 -11.50
N GLU A 35 19.30 -0.19 -11.37
CA GLU A 35 20.06 -0.72 -12.51
C GLU A 35 19.16 -1.19 -13.66
N ARG A 36 17.97 -1.73 -13.33
CA ARG A 36 17.06 -2.31 -14.31
C ARG A 36 16.15 -1.27 -14.99
N PHE A 37 15.66 -0.29 -14.24
CA PHE A 37 14.68 0.68 -14.75
C PHE A 37 15.16 2.13 -14.76
N GLY A 38 16.39 2.40 -14.31
CA GLY A 38 16.90 3.75 -14.13
C GLY A 38 15.94 4.60 -13.29
N ASN A 39 15.60 5.77 -13.82
CA ASN A 39 14.73 6.75 -13.15
C ASN A 39 13.22 6.52 -13.39
N LYS A 40 12.79 5.37 -13.93
CA LYS A 40 11.35 5.12 -14.20
C LYS A 40 10.53 4.82 -12.95
N LEU A 41 11.16 4.30 -11.89
CA LEU A 41 10.54 4.18 -10.56
C LEU A 41 10.69 5.51 -9.80
N ASN A 42 9.84 6.49 -10.12
CA ASN A 42 9.94 7.88 -9.65
C ASN A 42 8.76 8.33 -8.78
N TYR A 43 8.05 7.39 -8.16
CA TYR A 43 6.85 7.62 -7.35
C TYR A 43 5.68 8.30 -8.10
N GLN A 44 5.67 8.25 -9.43
CA GLN A 44 4.54 8.69 -10.26
C GLN A 44 3.61 7.52 -10.61
N PHE A 45 2.37 7.82 -10.97
CA PHE A 45 1.38 6.83 -11.45
C PHE A 45 1.88 6.02 -12.65
N SER A 46 2.71 6.61 -13.51
CA SER A 46 3.32 5.94 -14.64
C SER A 46 4.31 4.84 -14.26
N SER A 47 4.72 4.76 -12.98
CA SER A 47 5.58 3.69 -12.46
C SER A 47 4.81 2.44 -12.02
N LEU A 48 3.47 2.52 -11.84
CA LEU A 48 2.64 1.40 -11.41
C LEU A 48 2.70 0.17 -12.36
N PRO A 49 2.73 0.32 -13.70
CA PRO A 49 2.88 -0.82 -14.61
C PRO A 49 4.19 -1.58 -14.41
N ILE A 50 5.26 -0.90 -13.97
CA ILE A 50 6.54 -1.55 -13.65
C ILE A 50 6.35 -2.44 -12.42
N ILE A 51 5.61 -1.98 -11.41
CA ILE A 51 5.30 -2.78 -10.22
C ILE A 51 4.45 -3.99 -10.62
N ASP A 52 3.37 -3.81 -11.39
CA ASP A 52 2.54 -4.91 -11.89
C ASP A 52 3.37 -5.96 -12.64
N MET A 53 4.31 -5.52 -13.49
CA MET A 53 5.23 -6.41 -14.19
C MET A 53 6.14 -7.19 -13.23
N LEU A 54 6.73 -6.53 -12.24
CA LEU A 54 7.59 -7.18 -11.24
C LEU A 54 6.84 -8.22 -10.40
N LEU A 55 5.58 -7.95 -10.05
CA LEU A 55 4.72 -8.89 -9.33
C LEU A 55 4.35 -10.08 -10.23
N ALA A 56 4.03 -9.84 -11.50
CA ALA A 56 3.76 -10.90 -12.46
C ALA A 56 4.97 -11.80 -12.70
N GLU A 57 6.18 -11.22 -12.80
CA GLU A 57 7.43 -11.98 -12.89
C GLU A 57 7.67 -12.85 -11.65
N ALA A 58 7.47 -12.29 -10.45
CA ALA A 58 7.65 -13.05 -9.22
C ALA A 58 6.59 -14.15 -9.03
N ARG A 59 5.36 -13.91 -9.48
CA ARG A 59 4.27 -14.89 -9.46
C ARG A 59 4.54 -16.04 -10.40
N ASN A 60 4.90 -15.74 -11.66
CA ASN A 60 5.07 -16.71 -12.73
C ASN A 60 6.44 -17.40 -12.71
N GLY A 61 7.43 -16.80 -12.04
CA GLY A 61 8.78 -17.35 -11.87
C GLY A 61 8.97 -18.12 -10.57
N ALA A 62 10.17 -18.67 -10.39
CA ALA A 62 10.59 -19.39 -9.19
C ALA A 62 11.02 -18.45 -8.04
N ALA A 63 10.31 -17.34 -7.83
CA ALA A 63 10.63 -16.42 -6.75
C ALA A 63 10.47 -17.09 -5.39
N THR A 64 11.50 -17.02 -4.55
CA THR A 64 11.49 -17.58 -3.19
C THR A 64 10.44 -16.90 -2.31
N ALA A 65 10.05 -17.56 -1.22
CA ALA A 65 9.16 -16.99 -0.23
C ALA A 65 9.69 -15.64 0.31
N ASP A 66 10.98 -15.56 0.61
CA ASP A 66 11.63 -14.32 1.05
C ASP A 66 11.53 -13.22 0.01
N ARG A 67 11.68 -13.55 -1.29
CA ARG A 67 11.55 -12.57 -2.36
C ARG A 67 10.11 -12.06 -2.47
N ARG A 68 9.12 -12.94 -2.35
CA ARG A 68 7.70 -12.57 -2.35
C ARG A 68 7.36 -11.69 -1.14
N LEU A 69 7.84 -12.04 0.05
CA LEU A 69 7.68 -11.23 1.26
C LEU A 69 8.35 -9.85 1.10
N TRP A 70 9.57 -9.80 0.55
CA TRP A 70 10.26 -8.54 0.28
C TRP A 70 9.45 -7.67 -0.69
N LEU A 71 8.91 -8.25 -1.77
CA LEU A 71 8.04 -7.52 -2.70
C LEU A 71 6.77 -7.01 -2.01
N ALA A 72 6.13 -7.82 -1.17
CA ALA A 72 4.97 -7.42 -0.39
C ALA A 72 5.27 -6.23 0.53
N VAL A 73 6.40 -6.25 1.25
CA VAL A 73 6.76 -5.20 2.22
C VAL A 73 7.31 -3.93 1.56
N TYR A 74 8.23 -4.06 0.61
CA TYR A 74 8.92 -2.93 0.01
C TYR A 74 8.16 -2.36 -1.19
N GLY A 75 7.52 -3.24 -1.99
CA GLY A 75 6.64 -2.82 -3.08
C GLY A 75 5.42 -2.06 -2.56
N SER A 76 4.80 -2.51 -1.47
CA SER A 76 3.69 -1.77 -0.85
C SER A 76 4.12 -0.45 -0.25
N ALA A 77 5.31 -0.35 0.33
CA ALA A 77 5.86 0.93 0.80
C ALA A 77 6.01 1.92 -0.36
N TYR A 78 6.46 1.44 -1.52
CA TYR A 78 6.51 2.24 -2.75
C TYR A 78 5.12 2.71 -3.20
N LEU A 79 4.10 1.84 -3.13
CA LEU A 79 2.70 2.21 -3.41
C LEU A 79 2.18 3.26 -2.42
N TYR A 80 2.43 3.07 -1.14
CA TYR A 80 2.09 4.06 -0.11
C TYR A 80 2.75 5.40 -0.38
N ARG A 81 3.99 5.41 -0.88
CA ARG A 81 4.68 6.64 -1.26
C ARG A 81 3.98 7.35 -2.42
N ILE A 82 3.57 6.63 -3.48
CA ILE A 82 2.78 7.19 -4.59
C ILE A 82 1.51 7.85 -4.06
N ALA A 83 0.75 7.14 -3.22
CA ALA A 83 -0.51 7.66 -2.66
C ALA A 83 -0.27 8.90 -1.79
N SER A 84 0.74 8.86 -0.91
CA SER A 84 1.07 9.94 0.02
C SER A 84 1.47 11.26 -0.67
N LEU A 85 2.01 11.19 -1.89
CA LEU A 85 2.38 12.38 -2.66
C LEU A 85 1.19 13.07 -3.33
N ARG A 86 0.01 12.44 -3.30
CA ARG A 86 -1.20 12.90 -4.00
C ARG A 86 -2.35 13.21 -3.04
N ILE A 87 -2.23 12.78 -1.78
CA ILE A 87 -3.24 12.99 -0.75
C ILE A 87 -2.64 13.92 0.30
N SER A 88 -3.29 15.06 0.51
CA SER A 88 -2.81 16.10 1.43
C SER A 88 -2.91 15.67 2.90
N GLU A 89 -3.97 14.94 3.26
CA GLU A 89 -4.25 14.53 4.63
C GLU A 89 -4.44 13.02 4.70
N PHE A 90 -3.49 12.34 5.33
CA PHE A 90 -3.57 10.91 5.60
C PHE A 90 -2.86 10.60 6.91
N GLN A 91 -3.16 9.42 7.46
CA GLN A 91 -2.41 8.84 8.57
C GLN A 91 -2.10 7.38 8.27
N TYR A 92 -0.92 6.93 8.67
CA TYR A 92 -0.64 5.51 8.77
C TYR A 92 -1.04 5.01 10.15
N ILE A 93 -1.78 3.90 10.18
CA ILE A 93 -2.10 3.16 11.40
C ILE A 93 -1.70 1.70 11.23
N TRP A 94 -1.49 1.01 12.34
CA TRP A 94 -1.23 -0.43 12.31
C TRP A 94 -2.55 -1.21 12.22
N TYR A 95 -2.71 -2.04 11.20
CA TYR A 95 -3.86 -2.90 11.02
C TYR A 95 -3.60 -4.27 11.63
N HIS A 96 -4.04 -4.45 12.87
CA HIS A 96 -3.80 -5.66 13.67
C HIS A 96 -4.22 -6.98 13.02
N PRO A 97 -5.34 -7.10 12.29
CA PRO A 97 -5.76 -8.40 11.74
C PRO A 97 -4.76 -9.04 10.78
N LEU A 98 -3.96 -8.23 10.08
CA LEU A 98 -2.95 -8.70 9.12
C LEU A 98 -1.53 -8.24 9.48
N ASP A 99 -1.36 -7.69 10.69
CA ASP A 99 -0.09 -7.20 11.24
C ASP A 99 0.73 -6.34 10.24
N GLN A 100 0.08 -5.34 9.64
CA GLN A 100 0.68 -4.51 8.60
C GLN A 100 0.26 -3.04 8.68
N PRO A 101 1.01 -2.10 8.08
CA PRO A 101 0.59 -0.71 7.96
C PRO A 101 -0.64 -0.57 7.06
N MET A 102 -1.51 0.38 7.40
CA MET A 102 -2.66 0.81 6.61
C MET A 102 -2.65 2.33 6.48
N MET A 103 -2.87 2.84 5.26
CA MET A 103 -3.15 4.26 5.05
C MET A 103 -4.63 4.53 5.29
N LEU A 104 -4.95 5.53 6.09
CA LEU A 104 -6.31 5.98 6.38
C LEU A 104 -6.45 7.47 6.02
N VAL A 105 -7.53 7.80 5.32
CA VAL A 105 -7.85 9.15 4.84
C VAL A 105 -9.26 9.56 5.28
N GLY A 106 -9.45 10.83 5.63
CA GLY A 106 -10.78 11.45 5.85
C GLY A 106 -11.31 11.45 7.29
N SER A 107 -10.55 10.91 8.24
CA SER A 107 -10.97 10.85 9.65
C SER A 107 -11.16 12.26 10.24
N PRO A 108 -12.22 12.53 11.03
CA PRO A 108 -13.24 11.61 11.53
C PRO A 108 -14.51 11.53 10.66
N ASN A 109 -14.60 12.28 9.57
CA ASN A 109 -15.84 12.42 8.79
C ASN A 109 -16.15 11.17 7.96
N TYR A 110 -15.12 10.55 7.38
CA TYR A 110 -15.18 9.29 6.66
C TYR A 110 -13.88 8.51 6.87
N ARG A 111 -13.84 7.27 6.41
CA ARG A 111 -12.69 6.37 6.55
C ARG A 111 -12.48 5.61 5.26
N ILE A 112 -11.63 6.14 4.40
CA ILE A 112 -11.22 5.42 3.20
C ILE A 112 -9.79 4.95 3.42
N SER A 113 -9.59 3.64 3.33
CA SER A 113 -8.35 2.98 3.75
C SER A 113 -7.73 2.19 2.60
N LEU A 114 -6.41 2.16 2.57
CA LEU A 114 -5.62 1.37 1.62
C LEU A 114 -4.71 0.42 2.39
N LEU A 115 -4.82 -0.88 2.11
CA LEU A 115 -3.92 -1.94 2.59
C LEU A 115 -3.01 -2.38 1.45
N ALA A 116 -2.00 -1.57 1.13
CA ALA A 116 -1.15 -1.80 -0.04
C ALA A 116 -0.31 -3.09 0.06
N GLN A 117 0.05 -3.56 1.26
CA GLN A 117 0.79 -4.81 1.40
C GLN A 117 -0.10 -6.04 1.16
N GLU A 118 -1.36 -6.00 1.58
CA GLU A 118 -2.35 -7.00 1.17
C GLU A 118 -2.56 -6.99 -0.34
N ALA A 119 -2.70 -5.79 -0.92
CA ALA A 119 -2.86 -5.60 -2.36
C ALA A 119 -1.74 -6.26 -3.17
N VAL A 120 -0.49 -6.09 -2.73
CA VAL A 120 0.67 -6.72 -3.37
C VAL A 120 0.69 -8.22 -3.11
N THR A 121 0.34 -8.66 -1.90
CA THR A 121 0.31 -10.08 -1.54
C THR A 121 -0.69 -10.87 -2.38
N GLN A 122 -1.89 -10.33 -2.60
CA GLN A 122 -2.92 -10.95 -3.45
C GLN A 122 -2.44 -11.08 -4.90
N ARG A 123 -1.82 -10.04 -5.46
CA ARG A 123 -1.25 -10.05 -6.82
C ARG A 123 -0.09 -11.02 -7.01
N LEU A 124 0.65 -11.33 -5.94
CA LEU A 124 1.69 -12.37 -5.94
C LEU A 124 1.08 -13.79 -5.89
N ALA A 125 -0.17 -13.93 -5.44
CA ALA A 125 -0.86 -15.21 -5.29
C ALA A 125 -1.83 -15.52 -6.46
N ASP A 126 -2.54 -14.53 -7.01
CA ASP A 126 -3.58 -14.70 -8.02
C ASP A 126 -3.35 -13.80 -9.26
N PHE A 127 -3.88 -14.21 -10.42
CA PHE A 127 -3.87 -13.46 -11.67
C PHE A 127 -5.11 -12.57 -11.89
N ARG A 128 -6.14 -12.72 -11.04
CA ARG A 128 -7.47 -12.14 -11.26
C ARG A 128 -7.66 -10.74 -10.69
N ASP A 129 -6.66 -10.18 -10.02
CA ASP A 129 -6.74 -8.83 -9.48
C ASP A 129 -6.67 -7.78 -10.58
N ILE A 130 -7.39 -6.68 -10.35
CA ILE A 130 -7.26 -5.47 -11.15
C ILE A 130 -5.82 -4.95 -11.10
N SER A 131 -5.38 -4.23 -12.13
CA SER A 131 -4.05 -3.60 -12.11
C SER A 131 -3.89 -2.66 -10.93
N LEU A 132 -2.64 -2.44 -10.48
CA LEU A 132 -2.37 -1.44 -9.44
C LEU A 132 -2.83 -0.04 -9.86
N GLN A 133 -2.76 0.27 -11.16
CA GLN A 133 -3.35 1.52 -11.68
C GLN A 133 -4.85 1.60 -11.42
N GLN A 134 -5.61 0.54 -11.74
CA GLN A 134 -7.05 0.56 -11.53
C GLN A 134 -7.42 0.60 -10.04
N LEU A 135 -6.65 -0.09 -9.18
CA LEU A 135 -6.78 0.01 -7.72
C LEU A 135 -6.67 1.47 -7.25
N PHE A 136 -5.62 2.16 -7.70
CA PHE A 136 -5.38 3.56 -7.35
C PHE A 136 -6.45 4.50 -7.91
N ILE A 137 -6.92 4.27 -9.14
CA ILE A 137 -8.04 5.04 -9.73
C ILE A 137 -9.30 4.87 -8.87
N ASN A 138 -9.62 3.63 -8.48
CA ASN A 138 -10.80 3.36 -7.65
C ASN A 138 -10.68 4.00 -6.26
N PHE A 139 -9.49 3.92 -5.65
CA PHE A 139 -9.18 4.55 -4.36
C PHE A 139 -9.31 6.08 -4.43
N GLU A 140 -8.68 6.74 -5.40
CA GLU A 140 -8.78 8.19 -5.59
C GLU A 140 -10.22 8.63 -5.91
N THR A 141 -10.93 7.84 -6.71
CA THR A 141 -12.35 8.10 -7.01
C THR A 141 -13.20 8.05 -5.75
N ALA A 142 -13.00 7.05 -4.88
CA ALA A 142 -13.70 6.97 -3.62
C ALA A 142 -13.40 8.18 -2.71
N LEU A 143 -12.15 8.67 -2.69
CA LEU A 143 -11.78 9.87 -1.94
C LEU A 143 -12.51 11.12 -2.43
N VAL A 144 -12.65 11.29 -3.75
CA VAL A 144 -13.35 12.45 -4.35
C VAL A 144 -14.85 12.45 -4.02
N TYR A 145 -15.47 11.27 -3.99
CA TYR A 145 -16.92 11.13 -3.77
C TYR A 145 -17.29 10.74 -2.33
N ALA A 146 -16.34 10.82 -1.40
CA ALA A 146 -16.54 10.41 -0.02
C ALA A 146 -17.64 11.22 0.67
N LYS A 147 -18.53 10.54 1.36
CA LYS A 147 -19.60 11.11 2.17
C LYS A 147 -19.37 10.82 3.63
N LYS A 148 -19.98 11.64 4.49
CA LYS A 148 -19.93 11.44 5.94
C LYS A 148 -20.43 10.03 6.29
N GLY A 149 -19.61 9.29 7.02
CA GLY A 149 -19.90 7.92 7.44
C GLY A 149 -19.42 6.82 6.49
N ASP A 150 -18.85 7.15 5.33
CA ASP A 150 -18.26 6.13 4.45
C ASP A 150 -17.10 5.42 5.16
N ASP A 151 -17.08 4.09 5.06
CA ASP A 151 -16.01 3.22 5.55
C ASP A 151 -15.68 2.18 4.46
N ILE A 152 -14.61 2.45 3.71
CA ILE A 152 -14.23 1.67 2.53
C ILE A 152 -12.78 1.24 2.65
N LEU A 153 -12.52 -0.04 2.39
CA LEU A 153 -11.19 -0.64 2.41
C LEU A 153 -10.79 -1.11 1.01
N PHE A 154 -9.63 -0.67 0.55
CA PHE A 154 -9.02 -1.06 -0.73
C PHE A 154 -7.84 -2.02 -0.52
N VAL A 155 -7.84 -3.09 -1.32
CA VAL A 155 -6.80 -4.13 -1.50
C VAL A 155 -6.66 -4.42 -2.99
#